data_AF-A0A8J6Y093-F1
#
_entry.id   AF-A0A8J6Y093-F1
#
_cell.length_a   1.000
_cell.length_b   1.000
_cell.length_c   1.000
_cell.angle_alpha   90.00
_cell.angle_beta   90.00
_cell.angle_gamma   90.00
#
_symmetry.space_group_name_H-M   'P 1'
#
loop_
_entity.id
_entity.type
_entity.pdbx_description
1 polymer ?
#
loop_
_entity_poly.entity_id
_entity_poly.type
_entity_poly.pdbx_seq_one_letter_code
_entity_poly.pdbx_strand_id
1 'polypeptide(L)'
;MTNTKITPAFAVVFSTVLGLTLVSGATSLWLSCQDGLSIEQKRLFESSSTTWQMGTGAIFGLLGAKAADILHEEESDDEEYGKDKNKS
;
A
#
# COMPACT_ATOMS: atom_id res chain seq x y z
N MET A 1 0.93 -11.41 -22.13
CA MET A 1 0.55 -10.10 -21.55
C MET A 1 -0.26 -10.40 -20.31
N THR A 2 0.39 -10.44 -19.15
CA THR A 2 -0.27 -10.75 -17.88
C THR A 2 -1.25 -9.62 -17.56
N ASN A 3 -2.53 -9.94 -17.65
CA ASN A 3 -3.61 -9.02 -17.37
C ASN A 3 -3.76 -8.98 -15.84
N THR A 4 -2.86 -8.27 -15.17
CA THR A 4 -2.95 -8.06 -13.72
C THR A 4 -4.28 -7.38 -13.43
N LYS A 5 -5.29 -8.14 -12.98
CA LYS A 5 -6.61 -7.61 -12.64
C LYS A 5 -6.50 -6.78 -11.37
N ILE A 6 -6.00 -5.55 -11.50
CA ILE A 6 -6.11 -4.58 -10.42
C ILE A 6 -7.58 -4.20 -10.33
N THR A 7 -8.24 -4.72 -9.30
CA THR A 7 -9.65 -4.39 -9.04
C THR A 7 -9.77 -2.89 -8.78
N PRO A 8 -10.74 -2.18 -9.38
CA PRO A 8 -10.92 -0.75 -9.18
C PRO A 8 -11.05 -0.37 -7.69
N ALA A 9 -11.62 -1.25 -6.87
CA ALA A 9 -11.68 -1.06 -5.42
C ALA A 9 -10.29 -0.99 -4.75
N PHE A 10 -9.35 -1.86 -5.15
CA PHE A 10 -7.98 -1.85 -4.62
C PHE A 10 -7.26 -0.55 -5.00
N ALA A 11 -7.40 -0.11 -6.25
CA ALA A 11 -6.79 1.14 -6.72
C ALA A 11 -7.29 2.36 -5.92
N VAL A 12 -8.59 2.44 -5.63
CA VAL A 12 -9.18 3.54 -4.85
C VAL A 12 -8.68 3.52 -3.40
N VAL A 13 -8.70 2.35 -2.75
CA VAL A 13 -8.22 2.22 -1.36
C VAL A 13 -6.73 2.54 -1.28
N PHE A 14 -5.92 1.97 -2.17
CA PHE A 14 -4.49 2.20 -2.23
C PHE A 14 -4.17 3.68 -2.47
N SER A 15 -4.80 4.32 -3.46
CA SER A 15 -4.60 5.74 -3.74
C SER A 15 -5.03 6.65 -2.59
N THR A 16 -6.09 6.29 -1.86
CA THR A 16 -6.57 7.06 -0.71
C THR A 16 -5.57 6.97 0.44
N VAL A 17 -5.10 5.75 0.77
CA VAL A 17 -4.07 5.54 1.80
C VAL A 17 -2.78 6.25 1.41
N LEU A 18 -2.37 6.17 0.14
CA LEU A 18 -1.18 6.87 -0.36
C LEU A 18 -1.30 8.38 -0.21
N GLY A 19 -2.45 8.96 -0.62
CA GLY A 19 -2.71 10.39 -0.52
C GLY A 19 -2.71 10.88 0.93
N LEU A 20 -3.43 10.18 1.82
CA LEU A 20 -3.45 10.51 3.25
C LEU A 20 -2.06 10.41 3.87
N THR A 21 -1.28 9.38 3.50
CA THR A 21 0.09 9.19 3.99
C THR A 21 0.99 10.33 3.52
N LEU A 22 1.00 10.66 2.23
CA LEU A 22 1.81 11.76 1.68
C LEU A 22 1.43 13.12 2.26
N VAL A 23 0.14 13.41 2.41
CA VAL A 23 -0.33 14.66 3.03
C VAL A 23 0.11 14.73 4.49
N SER A 24 0.01 13.64 5.23
CA SER A 24 0.46 13.54 6.62
C SER A 24 1.97 13.78 6.75
N GLY A 25 2.78 13.12 5.92
CA GLY A 25 4.23 13.31 5.88
C GLY A 25 4.63 14.73 5.46
N ALA A 26 3.97 15.29 4.44
CA ALA A 26 4.21 16.66 3.98
C ALA A 26 3.85 17.70 5.05
N THR A 27 2.76 17.48 5.79
CA THR A 27 2.36 18.35 6.91
C THR A 27 3.40 18.31 8.03
N SER A 28 3.93 17.13 8.37
CA SER A 28 5.03 17.02 9.34
C SER A 28 6.32 17.69 8.86
N LEU A 29 6.68 17.54 7.57
CA LEU A 29 7.85 18.19 6.99
C LEU A 29 7.70 19.72 7.00
N TRP A 30 6.51 20.21 6.65
CA TRP A 30 6.18 21.63 6.66
C TRP A 30 6.22 22.23 8.07
N LEU A 31 5.64 21.55 9.07
CA LEU A 31 5.73 21.96 10.47
C LEU A 31 7.17 21.94 10.97
N SER A 32 8.00 20.97 10.54
CA SER A 32 9.39 20.86 10.98
C SER A 32 10.28 22.03 10.53
N CYS A 33 9.87 22.79 9.51
CA CYS A 33 10.57 23.98 9.04
C CYS A 33 10.20 25.27 9.79
N GLN A 34 9.25 25.25 10.73
CA GLN A 34 8.92 26.41 11.57
C GLN A 34 9.71 26.40 12.89
N ASP A 35 10.46 27.46 13.16
CA ASP A 35 11.08 27.70 14.47
C ASP A 35 10.01 28.12 15.49
N GLY A 36 9.73 27.22 16.45
CA GLY A 36 8.81 27.48 17.57
C GLY A 36 7.38 27.00 17.33
N LEU A 37 7.17 25.67 17.32
CA LEU A 37 5.83 25.09 17.25
C LEU A 37 5.01 25.40 18.52
N SER A 38 3.80 25.91 18.31
CA SER A 38 2.74 25.93 19.32
C SER A 38 2.39 24.51 19.80
N ILE A 39 1.87 24.36 21.02
CA ILE A 39 1.46 23.07 21.61
C ILE A 39 0.51 22.29 20.68
N GLU A 40 -0.40 22.98 20.01
CA GLU A 40 -1.36 22.35 19.08
C GLU A 40 -0.69 21.84 17.80
N GLN A 41 0.33 22.56 17.31
CA GLN A 41 1.13 22.10 16.17
C GLN A 41 1.94 20.85 16.54
N LYS A 42 2.42 20.75 17.78
CA LYS A 42 3.16 19.59 18.27
C LYS A 42 2.31 18.31 18.29
N ARG A 43 1.04 18.43 18.69
CA ARG A 43 0.06 17.32 18.62
C ARG A 43 -0.28 16.91 17.19
N LEU A 44 -0.45 17.89 16.30
CA LEU A 44 -0.64 17.64 14.86
C LEU A 44 0.57 16.96 14.24
N PHE A 45 1.78 17.34 14.64
CA PHE A 45 3.01 16.69 14.20
C PHE A 45 3.12 15.24 14.69
N GLU A 46 2.83 14.96 15.96
CA GLU A 46 2.87 13.59 16.50
C GLU A 46 1.81 12.68 15.86
N SER A 47 0.58 13.17 15.72
CA SER A 47 -0.49 12.44 15.04
C SER A 47 -0.15 12.19 13.57
N SER A 48 0.37 13.20 12.87
CA SER A 48 0.78 13.06 11.46
C SER A 48 1.98 12.12 11.28
N SER A 49 2.93 12.13 12.21
CA SER A 49 4.07 11.21 12.22
C SER A 49 3.62 9.76 12.47
N THR A 50 2.67 9.57 13.40
CA THR A 50 2.08 8.26 13.67
C THR A 50 1.30 7.74 12.46
N THR A 51 0.48 8.59 11.83
CA THR A 51 -0.26 8.26 10.61
C THR A 51 0.69 7.96 9.45
N TRP A 52 1.82 8.68 9.32
CA TRP A 52 2.85 8.39 8.32
C TRP A 52 3.45 6.99 8.50
N GLN A 53 3.84 6.63 9.74
CA GLN A 53 4.40 5.31 10.04
C GLN A 53 3.38 4.20 9.78
N MET A 54 2.14 4.37 10.25
CA MET A 54 1.07 3.40 10.07
C MET A 54 0.67 3.25 8.59
N GLY A 55 0.56 4.37 7.88
CA GLY A 55 0.22 4.43 6.46
C GLY A 55 1.27 3.75 5.59
N THR A 56 2.55 3.97 5.89
CA THR A 56 3.66 3.27 5.20
C THR A 56 3.55 1.75 5.36
N GLY A 57 3.30 1.26 6.58
CA GLY A 57 3.08 -0.16 6.83
C GLY A 57 1.89 -0.72 6.06
N ALA A 58 0.78 0.02 6.02
CA ALA A 58 -0.42 -0.37 5.26
C ALA A 58 -0.16 -0.43 3.75
N ILE A 59 0.59 0.52 3.18
CA ILE A 59 0.97 0.55 1.75
C ILE A 59 1.79 -0.69 1.41
N PHE A 60 2.83 -1.00 2.19
CA PHE A 60 3.66 -2.19 1.96
C PHE A 60 2.90 -3.50 2.21
N GLY A 61 1.99 -3.54 3.19
CA GLY A 61 1.13 -4.69 3.44
C GLY A 61 0.17 -4.97 2.29
N LEU A 62 -0.45 -3.92 1.72
CA LEU A 62 -1.33 -4.03 0.55
C LEU A 62 -0.56 -4.46 -0.70
N LEU A 63 0.65 -3.94 -0.91
CA LEU A 63 1.53 -4.36 -2.01
C LEU A 63 1.98 -5.81 -1.86
N GLY A 64 2.34 -6.24 -0.65
CA GLY A 64 2.73 -7.62 -0.36
C GLY A 64 1.58 -8.60 -0.55
N ALA A 65 0.37 -8.25 -0.11
CA ALA A 65 -0.83 -9.06 -0.32
C ALA A 65 -1.15 -9.20 -1.82
N LYS A 66 -1.04 -8.13 -2.61
CA LYS A 66 -1.24 -8.23 -4.06
C LYS A 66 -0.10 -9.04 -4.73
N ALA A 67 1.15 -8.86 -4.31
CA ALA A 67 2.26 -9.64 -4.87
C ALA A 67 2.09 -11.15 -4.61
N ALA A 68 1.65 -11.53 -3.40
CA ALA A 68 1.34 -12.91 -3.06
C ALA A 68 0.17 -13.46 -3.88
N ASP A 69 -0.90 -12.67 -4.05
CA ASP A 69 -2.05 -13.01 -4.90
C ASP A 69 -1.65 -13.27 -6.37
N ILE A 70 -0.75 -12.46 -6.94
CA ILE A 70 -0.23 -12.69 -8.31
C ILE A 70 0.57 -13.99 -8.39
N LEU A 71 1.47 -14.24 -7.43
CA LEU A 71 2.31 -15.43 -7.43
C LEU A 71 1.48 -16.72 -7.29
N HIS A 72 0.41 -16.69 -6.50
CA HIS A 72 -0.49 -17.83 -6.30
C HIS A 72 -1.36 -18.11 -7.54
N GLU A 73 -1.70 -17.07 -8.32
CA GLU A 73 -2.39 -17.22 -9.61
C GLU A 73 -1.47 -17.89 -10.67
N GLU A 74 -0.17 -17.58 -10.69
CA GLU A 74 0.80 -18.24 -11.60
C GLU A 74 1.02 -19.73 -11.27
N GLU A 75 1.06 -20.12 -10.00
CA GLU A 75 1.26 -21.53 -9.59
C GLU A 75 0.04 -22.42 -9.95
N SER A 76 -1.15 -21.83 -10.04
CA SER A 76 -2.40 -22.55 -10.33
C SER A 76 -2.56 -22.91 -11.82
N ASP A 77 -2.05 -22.08 -12.73
CA ASP A 77 -2.13 -22.30 -14.18
C ASP A 77 -1.18 -23.43 -14.65
N ASP A 78 -0.05 -23.64 -13.95
CA ASP A 78 0.94 -24.66 -14.30
C ASP A 78 0.50 -26.10 -13.92
N GLU A 79 -0.32 -26.27 -12.88
CA GLU A 79 -0.81 -27.58 -12.45
C GLU A 79 -1.91 -28.16 -13.36
N GLU A 80 -2.76 -27.32 -13.97
CA GLU A 80 -3.82 -27.76 -14.88
C GLU A 80 -3.24 -28.27 -16.21
N TYR A 81 -2.14 -27.68 -16.70
CA TYR A 81 -1.47 -28.11 -17.92
C TYR A 81 -0.70 -29.44 -17.79
N GLY A 82 -0.29 -29.81 -16.57
CA GLY A 82 0.40 -31.08 -16.29
C GLY A 82 -0.53 -32.29 -16.26
N LYS A 83 -1.82 -32.11 -15.99
CA LYS A 83 -2.78 -33.21 -15.80
C LYS A 83 -3.31 -33.77 -17.12
N ASP A 84 -3.41 -32.95 -18.16
CA ASP A 84 -3.86 -33.38 -19.49
C ASP A 84 -2.83 -34.22 -20.25
N LYS A 85 -1.53 -34.10 -19.94
CA LYS A 85 -0.48 -34.91 -20.59
C LYS A 85 -0.38 -36.34 -20.09
N ASN A 86 -1.00 -36.68 -18.96
CA ASN A 86 -0.91 -38.02 -18.37
C ASN A 86 -2.15 -38.89 -18.67
N LYS A 87 -2.98 -38.47 -19.63
CA LYS A 87 -4.22 -39.15 -20.02
C LYS A 87 -4.29 -39.50 -21.51
N SER A 88 -3.19 -39.33 -22.26
CA SER A 88 -3.09 -39.76 -23.66
C SER A 88 -2.35 -41.08 -23.82
#